data_AF-A0A1A6FQ13-F1
#
_entry.id   AF-A0A1A6FQ13-F1
#
_cell.length_a   1.000
_cell.length_b   1.000
_cell.length_c   1.000
_cell.angle_alpha   90.00
_cell.angle_beta   90.00
_cell.angle_gamma   90.00
#
_symmetry.space_group_name_H-M   'P 1'
#
loop_
_entity.id
_entity.type
_entity.pdbx_description
1 polymer ?
#
loop_
_entity_poly.entity_id
_entity_poly.type
_entity_poly.pdbx_seq_one_letter_code
_entity_poly.pdbx_strand_id
1 'polypeptide(L)'
;MITLYSFGPFFGLPDASPFVLKAMTLLEIAGLRYVEDHSGYMRAPKGKLPYIDDEGAIIADSTFIRFHIERKYSFDFDEGLSSEQRSTGWAVEKMLEDHYYWALAHMRWIDDANFARSAALFFATVPAPFRPLVRSLVRRKIGASMKAHGMGRHSADEIAELARRDMDALATLLGDKRFLFGDKPSGADATAFAFVAESLSPDLDSPLRAAALANANLVAYRDRMLSAYFPKFLA
;
A
#
# COMPACT_ATOMS: atom_id res chain seq x y z
N MET A 1 8.01 -9.03 21.50
CA MET A 1 7.86 -9.52 20.11
C MET A 1 6.71 -8.76 19.48
N ILE A 2 6.92 -8.14 18.34
CA ILE A 2 5.91 -7.30 17.68
C ILE A 2 4.82 -8.20 17.08
N THR A 3 3.55 -7.85 17.27
CA THR A 3 2.42 -8.41 16.53
C THR A 3 1.94 -7.38 15.53
N LEU A 4 2.04 -7.69 14.24
CA LEU A 4 1.45 -6.88 13.16
C LEU A 4 0.06 -7.40 12.83
N TYR A 5 -0.93 -6.51 12.84
CA TYR A 5 -2.28 -6.85 12.43
C TYR A 5 -2.49 -6.49 10.95
N SER A 6 -2.72 -7.51 10.13
CA SER A 6 -2.73 -7.47 8.67
C SER A 6 -4.00 -8.14 8.10
N PHE A 7 -4.24 -8.04 6.79
CA PHE A 7 -5.30 -8.82 6.12
C PHE A 7 -4.80 -10.21 5.70
N GLY A 8 -3.50 -10.34 5.48
CA GLY A 8 -2.81 -11.55 5.04
C GLY A 8 -2.69 -11.67 3.52
N PRO A 9 -2.00 -12.73 3.04
CA PRO A 9 -1.63 -12.87 1.64
C PRO A 9 -2.80 -12.81 0.68
N PHE A 10 -2.66 -12.00 -0.37
CA PHE A 10 -3.68 -11.83 -1.39
C PHE A 10 -3.04 -11.36 -2.70
N PHE A 11 -3.63 -11.74 -3.84
CA PHE A 11 -3.19 -11.31 -5.17
C PHE A 11 -1.70 -11.55 -5.49
N GLY A 12 -1.11 -12.61 -4.92
CA GLY A 12 0.31 -12.90 -5.06
C GLY A 12 1.23 -11.94 -4.30
N LEU A 13 0.70 -11.16 -3.36
CA LEU A 13 1.44 -10.25 -2.49
C LEU A 13 1.30 -10.67 -1.01
N PRO A 14 2.22 -10.20 -0.13
CA PRO A 14 2.15 -10.48 1.31
C PRO A 14 0.86 -9.98 1.98
N ASP A 15 0.30 -8.88 1.48
CA ASP A 15 -0.98 -8.33 1.92
C ASP A 15 -1.67 -7.62 0.75
N ALA A 16 -2.99 -7.41 0.85
CA ALA A 16 -3.80 -6.71 -0.13
C ALA A 16 -3.92 -5.19 0.10
N SER A 17 -3.31 -4.67 1.16
CA SER A 17 -3.31 -3.25 1.50
C SER A 17 -1.90 -2.69 1.32
N PRO A 18 -1.70 -1.63 0.51
CA PRO A 18 -0.40 -0.99 0.40
C PRO A 18 0.08 -0.44 1.74
N PHE A 19 -0.82 -0.04 2.64
CA PHE A 19 -0.45 0.44 3.97
C PHE A 19 0.08 -0.68 4.87
N VAL A 20 -0.49 -1.89 4.75
CA VAL A 20 -0.01 -3.05 5.51
C VAL A 20 1.33 -3.51 4.94
N LEU A 21 1.43 -3.62 3.61
CA LEU A 21 2.68 -3.97 2.94
C LEU A 21 3.79 -2.95 3.23
N LYS A 22 3.48 -1.65 3.34
CA LYS A 22 4.40 -0.63 3.85
C LYS A 22 4.88 -0.96 5.26
N ALA A 23 3.98 -1.26 6.20
CA ALA A 23 4.35 -1.59 7.57
C ALA A 23 5.20 -2.88 7.66
N MET A 24 4.87 -3.91 6.89
CA MET A 24 5.71 -5.12 6.77
C MET A 24 7.11 -4.75 6.27
N THR A 25 7.20 -3.98 5.20
CA THR A 25 8.48 -3.59 4.59
C THR A 25 9.33 -2.75 5.56
N LEU A 26 8.72 -1.86 6.35
CA LEU A 26 9.43 -1.11 7.39
C LEU A 26 10.00 -2.02 8.48
N LEU A 27 9.23 -3.02 8.93
CA LEU A 27 9.71 -4.01 9.90
C LEU A 27 10.86 -4.85 9.34
N GLU A 28 10.77 -5.27 8.08
CA GLU A 28 11.82 -6.03 7.39
C GLU A 28 13.10 -5.18 7.19
N ILE A 29 12.98 -3.93 6.74
CA ILE A 29 14.12 -3.00 6.58
C ILE A 29 14.82 -2.78 7.94
N ALA A 30 14.05 -2.62 9.02
CA ALA A 30 14.59 -2.45 10.37
C ALA A 30 15.12 -3.76 10.98
N GLY A 31 14.97 -4.92 10.32
CA GLY A 31 15.38 -6.22 10.83
C GLY A 31 14.61 -6.67 12.08
N LEU A 32 13.41 -6.14 12.30
CA LEU A 32 12.59 -6.41 13.48
C LEU A 32 11.74 -7.65 13.27
N ARG A 33 11.84 -8.61 14.21
CA ARG A 33 11.00 -9.82 14.17
C ARG A 33 9.58 -9.51 14.59
N TYR A 34 8.62 -9.95 13.80
CA TYR A 34 7.20 -9.84 14.08
C TYR A 34 6.45 -11.13 13.75
N VAL A 35 5.24 -11.25 14.30
CA VAL A 35 4.23 -12.23 13.89
C VAL A 35 3.02 -11.49 13.34
N GLU A 36 2.24 -12.15 12.51
CA GLU A 36 1.02 -11.58 11.92
C GLU A 36 -0.25 -12.09 12.62
N ASP A 37 -1.21 -11.21 12.84
CA ASP A 37 -2.58 -11.53 13.27
C ASP A 37 -3.60 -10.98 12.26
N HIS A 38 -4.26 -11.89 11.54
CA HIS A 38 -5.27 -11.55 10.52
C HIS A 38 -6.71 -11.42 11.04
N SER A 39 -6.92 -11.58 12.35
CA SER A 39 -8.22 -11.52 13.02
C SER A 39 -8.52 -10.17 13.68
N GLY A 40 -7.52 -9.30 13.80
CA GLY A 40 -7.60 -8.06 14.59
C GLY A 40 -8.40 -6.91 13.98
N TYR A 41 -8.89 -7.01 12.73
CA TYR A 41 -9.56 -5.90 12.04
C TYR A 41 -10.69 -5.24 12.87
N MET A 42 -11.53 -6.05 13.51
CA MET A 42 -12.68 -5.55 14.30
C MET A 42 -12.26 -4.78 15.57
N ARG A 43 -11.02 -4.95 16.03
CA ARG A 43 -10.43 -4.28 17.20
C ARG A 43 -9.47 -3.16 16.81
N ALA A 44 -9.34 -2.85 15.51
CA ALA A 44 -8.40 -1.85 15.04
C ALA A 44 -8.71 -0.47 15.66
N PRO A 45 -7.75 0.18 16.34
CA PRO A 45 -8.00 1.42 17.10
C PRO A 45 -8.58 2.57 16.27
N LYS A 46 -8.24 2.62 14.98
CA LYS A 46 -8.72 3.62 14.02
C LYS A 46 -9.72 3.04 13.00
N GLY A 47 -10.20 1.81 13.23
CA GLY A 47 -11.07 1.09 12.29
C GLY A 47 -10.39 0.75 10.95
N LYS A 48 -9.05 0.69 10.94
CA LYS A 48 -8.20 0.45 9.77
C LYS A 48 -6.97 -0.37 10.17
N LEU A 49 -6.51 -1.21 9.23
CA LEU A 49 -5.19 -1.85 9.29
C LEU A 49 -4.20 -1.05 8.42
N PRO A 50 -2.89 -1.10 8.72
CA PRO A 50 -2.27 -1.87 9.81
C PRO A 50 -2.33 -1.16 11.16
N TYR A 51 -2.18 -1.97 12.22
CA TYR A 51 -1.67 -1.52 13.51
C TYR A 51 -0.71 -2.58 14.07
N ILE A 52 0.15 -2.21 15.01
CA ILE A 52 1.01 -3.15 15.75
C ILE A 52 0.67 -3.16 17.23
N ASP A 53 0.94 -4.28 17.88
CA ASP A 53 1.18 -4.38 19.32
C ASP A 53 2.67 -4.66 19.52
N ASP A 54 3.36 -3.72 20.14
CA ASP A 54 4.77 -3.86 20.46
C ASP A 54 4.97 -3.72 21.98
N GLU A 55 4.92 -4.87 22.65
CA GLU A 55 5.08 -5.01 24.11
C GLU A 55 4.00 -4.24 24.89
N GLY A 56 2.75 -4.31 24.41
CA GLY A 56 1.60 -3.63 24.99
C GLY A 56 1.38 -2.21 24.43
N ALA A 57 2.32 -1.68 23.65
CA ALA A 57 2.14 -0.40 22.96
C ALA A 57 1.38 -0.62 21.64
N ILE A 58 0.13 -0.16 21.60
CA ILE A 58 -0.72 -0.24 20.40
C ILE A 58 -0.50 0.98 19.51
N ILE A 59 0.03 0.76 18.30
CA ILE A 59 0.32 1.84 17.34
C ILE A 59 -0.44 1.59 16.05
N ALA A 60 -1.43 2.43 15.76
CA ALA A 60 -2.25 2.35 14.55
C ALA A 60 -1.80 3.37 13.50
N ASP A 61 -1.94 2.96 12.23
CA ASP A 61 -1.50 3.66 11.00
C ASP A 61 -0.01 3.49 10.68
N SER A 62 0.27 3.18 9.40
CA SER A 62 1.60 2.82 8.90
C SER A 62 2.65 3.93 9.02
N THR A 63 2.26 5.21 8.96
CA THR A 63 3.18 6.33 9.18
C THR A 63 3.57 6.41 10.66
N PHE A 64 2.61 6.22 11.57
CA PHE A 64 2.93 6.21 13.00
C PHE A 64 3.70 4.97 13.43
N ILE A 65 3.49 3.83 12.76
CA ILE A 65 4.32 2.63 12.93
C ILE A 65 5.78 2.95 12.57
N ARG A 66 6.04 3.58 11.42
CA ARG A 66 7.38 4.06 11.05
C ARG A 66 8.00 4.90 12.17
N PHE A 67 7.30 5.93 12.62
CA PHE A 67 7.82 6.83 13.65
C PHE A 67 8.04 6.14 15.00
N HIS A 68 7.21 5.15 15.34
CA HIS A 68 7.41 4.33 16.53
C HIS A 68 8.69 3.51 16.43
N ILE A 69 8.95 2.90 15.28
CA ILE A 69 10.17 2.15 15.04
C ILE A 69 11.40 3.04 15.19
N GLU A 70 11.38 4.21 14.54
CA GLU A 70 12.47 5.21 14.61
C GLU A 70 12.77 5.62 16.05
N ARG A 71 11.73 5.87 16.86
CA ARG A 71 11.90 6.28 18.26
C ARG A 71 12.31 5.15 19.19
N LYS A 72 11.60 4.01 19.16
CA LYS A 72 11.81 2.93 20.14
C LYS A 72 13.08 2.12 19.87
N TYR A 73 13.41 1.91 18.60
CA TYR A 73 14.56 1.09 18.20
C TYR A 73 15.75 1.92 17.69
N SER A 74 15.65 3.26 17.71
CA SER A 74 16.71 4.17 17.25
C SER A 74 17.19 3.86 15.82
N PHE A 75 16.26 3.44 14.97
CA PHE A 75 16.53 3.08 13.57
C PHE A 75 16.11 4.23 12.66
N ASP A 76 17.06 4.92 12.03
CA ASP A 76 16.78 5.99 11.07
C ASP A 76 16.63 5.41 9.65
N PHE A 77 15.39 5.31 9.17
CA PHE A 77 15.12 4.85 7.80
C PHE A 77 15.73 5.76 6.73
N ASP A 78 16.03 7.01 7.07
CA ASP A 78 16.56 8.01 6.13
C ASP A 78 18.03 8.34 6.43
N GLU A 79 18.75 7.43 7.08
CA GLU A 79 20.17 7.60 7.41
C GLU A 79 20.98 7.94 6.14
N GLY A 80 21.77 9.02 6.21
CA GLY A 80 22.60 9.49 5.10
C GLY A 80 21.87 10.33 4.04
N LEU A 81 20.55 10.50 4.13
CA LEU A 81 19.80 11.38 3.24
C LEU A 81 19.94 12.85 3.64
N SER A 82 20.06 13.74 2.64
CA SER A 82 20.02 15.19 2.84
C SER A 82 18.63 15.65 3.30
N SER A 83 18.55 16.85 3.89
CA SER A 83 17.25 17.44 4.28
C SER A 83 16.28 17.60 3.11
N GLU A 84 16.80 17.88 1.92
CA GLU A 84 16.02 17.92 0.69
C GLU A 84 15.47 16.53 0.35
N GLN A 85 16.32 15.49 0.33
CA GLN A 85 15.90 14.12 0.02
C GLN A 85 14.86 13.60 1.02
N ARG A 86 15.03 13.87 2.32
CA ARG A 86 14.02 13.54 3.35
C ARG A 86 12.68 14.21 3.07
N SER A 87 12.71 15.49 2.68
CA SER A 87 11.51 16.26 2.35
C SER A 87 10.84 15.75 1.09
N THR A 88 11.62 15.42 0.06
CA THR A 88 11.13 14.77 -1.17
C THR A 88 10.52 13.41 -0.86
N GLY A 89 11.16 12.60 -0.01
CA GLY A 89 10.65 11.30 0.42
C GLY A 89 9.28 11.42 1.08
N TRP A 90 9.14 12.37 2.02
CA TRP A 90 7.84 12.66 2.63
C TRP A 90 6.77 13.06 1.60
N ALA A 91 7.11 13.93 0.64
CA ALA A 91 6.19 14.33 -0.42
C ALA A 91 5.74 13.15 -1.28
N VAL A 92 6.66 12.25 -1.62
CA VAL A 92 6.35 11.01 -2.37
C VAL A 92 5.43 10.11 -1.57
N GLU A 93 5.69 9.91 -0.28
CA GLU A 93 4.80 9.13 0.58
C GLU A 93 3.38 9.70 0.56
N LYS A 94 3.22 11.01 0.76
CA LYS A 94 1.88 11.63 0.78
C LYS A 94 1.21 11.62 -0.59
N MET A 95 1.96 11.78 -1.69
CA MET A 95 1.41 11.61 -3.05
C MET A 95 0.82 10.21 -3.22
N LEU A 96 1.52 9.17 -2.78
CA LEU A 96 1.03 7.80 -2.91
C LEU A 96 -0.14 7.50 -1.97
N GLU A 97 -0.06 7.93 -0.72
CA GLU A 97 -1.03 7.61 0.32
C GLU A 97 -2.33 8.41 0.25
N ASP A 98 -2.24 9.71 -0.04
CA ASP A 98 -3.39 10.62 0.02
C ASP A 98 -3.92 11.00 -1.37
N HIS A 99 -3.19 10.71 -2.46
CA HIS A 99 -3.66 10.94 -3.83
C HIS A 99 -3.82 9.63 -4.59
N TYR A 100 -2.72 8.92 -4.89
CA TYR A 100 -2.73 7.71 -5.73
C TYR A 100 -3.60 6.59 -5.14
N TYR A 101 -3.57 6.39 -3.83
CA TYR A 101 -4.38 5.39 -3.13
C TYR A 101 -5.87 5.44 -3.51
N TRP A 102 -6.42 6.65 -3.68
CA TRP A 102 -7.85 6.78 -4.01
C TRP A 102 -8.15 6.36 -5.45
N ALA A 103 -7.22 6.53 -6.37
CA ALA A 103 -7.35 5.99 -7.72
C ALA A 103 -7.27 4.45 -7.72
N LEU A 104 -6.32 3.88 -6.97
CA LEU A 104 -6.23 2.43 -6.78
C LEU A 104 -7.50 1.86 -6.13
N ALA A 105 -8.02 2.53 -5.10
CA ALA A 105 -9.25 2.16 -4.43
C ALA A 105 -10.47 2.28 -5.35
N HIS A 106 -10.51 3.27 -6.24
CA HIS A 106 -11.57 3.41 -7.25
C HIS A 106 -11.61 2.17 -8.14
N MET A 107 -10.48 1.80 -8.73
CA MET A 107 -10.40 0.63 -9.61
C MET A 107 -10.72 -0.66 -8.85
N ARG A 108 -10.32 -0.79 -7.58
CA ARG A 108 -10.57 -2.02 -6.81
C ARG A 108 -12.01 -2.17 -6.30
N TRP A 109 -12.65 -1.07 -5.90
CA TRP A 109 -13.92 -1.12 -5.16
C TRP A 109 -15.12 -0.53 -5.91
N ILE A 110 -14.89 0.38 -6.85
CA ILE A 110 -15.95 1.10 -7.56
C ILE A 110 -16.16 0.52 -8.95
N ASP A 111 -15.09 0.19 -9.69
CA ASP A 111 -15.20 -0.52 -10.96
C ASP A 111 -15.78 -1.94 -10.77
N ASP A 112 -16.85 -2.27 -11.52
CA ASP A 112 -17.59 -3.51 -11.34
C ASP A 112 -16.78 -4.76 -11.76
N ALA A 113 -16.03 -4.65 -12.86
CA ALA A 113 -15.26 -5.77 -13.40
C ALA A 113 -14.11 -6.14 -12.47
N ASN A 114 -13.34 -5.14 -12.03
CA ASN A 114 -12.26 -5.32 -11.08
C ASN A 114 -12.78 -5.73 -9.71
N PHE A 115 -13.89 -5.17 -9.22
CA PHE A 115 -14.49 -5.63 -7.97
C PHE A 115 -14.84 -7.12 -8.03
N ALA A 116 -15.48 -7.56 -9.12
CA ALA A 116 -15.87 -8.97 -9.30
C ALA A 116 -14.66 -9.92 -9.35
N ARG A 117 -13.56 -9.50 -9.99
CA ARG A 117 -12.31 -10.29 -10.09
C ARG A 117 -11.54 -10.33 -8.77
N SER A 118 -11.55 -9.24 -8.01
CA SER A 118 -10.60 -9.01 -6.92
C SER A 118 -11.32 -8.82 -5.57
N ALA A 119 -11.81 -7.62 -5.25
CA ALA A 119 -12.32 -7.27 -3.92
C ALA A 119 -13.58 -8.03 -3.48
N ALA A 120 -14.33 -8.62 -4.40
CA ALA A 120 -15.48 -9.46 -4.08
C ALA A 120 -15.12 -10.70 -3.24
N LEU A 121 -13.86 -11.15 -3.32
CA LEU A 121 -13.31 -12.28 -2.60
C LEU A 121 -13.14 -11.99 -1.08
N PHE A 122 -12.98 -10.73 -0.67
CA PHE A 122 -12.96 -10.36 0.76
C PHE A 122 -14.27 -10.71 1.49
N PHE A 123 -15.35 -10.95 0.74
CA PHE A 123 -16.66 -11.29 1.29
C PHE A 123 -16.97 -12.78 1.24
N ALA A 124 -15.99 -13.63 0.93
CA ALA A 124 -16.18 -15.08 0.83
C ALA A 124 -16.71 -15.69 2.15
N THR A 125 -16.25 -15.16 3.30
CA THR A 125 -16.67 -15.57 4.64
C THR A 125 -18.06 -15.07 5.04
N VAL A 126 -18.62 -14.09 4.32
CA VAL A 126 -19.99 -13.62 4.55
C VAL A 126 -20.98 -14.69 4.04
N PRO A 127 -21.99 -15.10 4.84
CA PRO A 127 -22.97 -16.08 4.41
C PRO A 127 -23.69 -15.64 3.14
N ALA A 128 -23.90 -16.59 2.20
CA ALA A 128 -24.37 -16.31 0.85
C ALA A 128 -25.63 -15.44 0.76
N PRO A 129 -26.68 -15.60 1.61
CA PRO A 129 -27.87 -14.75 1.55
C PRO A 129 -27.60 -13.27 1.86
N PHE A 130 -26.63 -12.98 2.72
CA PHE A 130 -26.29 -11.61 3.13
C PHE A 130 -25.22 -10.96 2.25
N ARG A 131 -24.45 -11.77 1.51
CA ARG A 131 -23.29 -11.32 0.73
C ARG A 131 -23.60 -10.18 -0.26
N PRO A 132 -24.70 -10.20 -1.05
CA PRO A 132 -25.03 -9.09 -1.95
C PRO A 132 -25.27 -7.77 -1.22
N LEU A 133 -26.01 -7.82 -0.11
CA LEU A 133 -26.31 -6.65 0.73
C LEU A 133 -25.02 -6.09 1.34
N VAL A 134 -24.20 -6.93 1.96
CA VAL A 134 -22.94 -6.49 2.59
C VAL A 134 -21.98 -5.88 1.56
N ARG A 135 -21.84 -6.49 0.38
CA ARG A 135 -21.05 -5.94 -0.73
C ARG A 135 -21.56 -4.55 -1.14
N SER A 136 -22.87 -4.39 -1.33
CA SER A 136 -23.48 -3.11 -1.69
C SER A 136 -23.24 -2.04 -0.63
N LEU A 137 -23.42 -2.38 0.65
CA LEU A 137 -23.21 -1.45 1.77
C LEU A 137 -21.75 -0.98 1.87
N VAL A 138 -20.79 -1.90 1.75
CA VAL A 138 -19.36 -1.55 1.79
C VAL A 138 -18.96 -0.71 0.58
N ARG A 139 -19.35 -1.10 -0.64
CA ARG A 139 -19.05 -0.32 -1.85
C ARG A 139 -19.65 1.09 -1.78
N ARG A 140 -20.90 1.23 -1.30
CA ARG A 140 -21.54 2.53 -1.09
C ARG A 140 -20.77 3.38 -0.08
N LYS A 141 -20.31 2.79 1.03
CA LYS A 141 -19.50 3.48 2.04
C LYS A 141 -18.17 3.97 1.45
N ILE A 142 -17.47 3.11 0.70
CA ILE A 142 -16.20 3.48 0.05
C ILE A 142 -16.42 4.60 -0.97
N GLY A 143 -17.45 4.47 -1.83
CA GLY A 143 -17.80 5.52 -2.79
C GLY A 143 -18.13 6.85 -2.13
N ALA A 144 -18.86 6.83 -1.01
CA ALA A 144 -19.15 8.04 -0.23
C ALA A 144 -17.89 8.67 0.36
N SER A 145 -16.98 7.88 0.93
CA SER A 145 -15.69 8.37 1.44
C SER A 145 -14.82 8.96 0.34
N MET A 146 -14.75 8.32 -0.82
CA MET A 146 -13.99 8.78 -1.97
C MET A 146 -14.56 10.07 -2.57
N LYS A 147 -15.90 10.18 -2.63
CA LYS A 147 -16.58 11.42 -3.01
C LYS A 147 -16.34 12.53 -1.98
N ALA A 148 -16.31 12.22 -0.68
CA ALA A 148 -15.97 13.22 0.34
C ALA A 148 -14.52 13.72 0.16
N HIS A 149 -13.58 12.81 -0.09
CA HIS A 149 -12.17 13.12 -0.32
C HIS A 149 -11.93 14.08 -1.50
N GLY A 150 -12.67 13.91 -2.61
CA GLY A 150 -12.47 14.71 -3.82
C GLY A 150 -12.27 13.84 -5.05
N MET A 151 -11.46 12.78 -4.92
CA MET A 151 -11.16 11.86 -6.03
C MET A 151 -12.43 11.28 -6.67
N GLY A 152 -13.43 10.94 -5.87
CA GLY A 152 -14.70 10.35 -6.35
C GLY A 152 -15.65 11.35 -7.02
N ARG A 153 -15.21 12.59 -7.26
CA ARG A 153 -15.94 13.58 -8.08
C ARG A 153 -15.50 13.57 -9.53
N HIS A 154 -14.35 12.98 -9.83
CA HIS A 154 -13.80 12.87 -11.17
C HIS A 154 -14.40 11.71 -11.94
N SER A 155 -14.32 11.78 -13.28
CA SER A 155 -14.63 10.64 -14.15
C SER A 155 -13.56 9.54 -14.03
N ALA A 156 -13.88 8.33 -14.50
CA ALA A 156 -12.91 7.23 -14.49
C ALA A 156 -11.64 7.56 -15.31
N ASP A 157 -11.79 8.25 -16.44
CA ASP A 157 -10.68 8.68 -17.30
C ASP A 157 -9.81 9.74 -16.64
N GLU A 158 -10.44 10.71 -15.95
CA GLU A 158 -9.72 11.72 -15.16
C GLU A 158 -8.94 11.08 -14.01
N ILE A 159 -9.55 10.13 -13.29
CA ILE A 159 -8.86 9.38 -12.21
C ILE A 159 -7.67 8.59 -12.78
N ALA A 160 -7.84 7.95 -13.94
CA ALA A 160 -6.77 7.20 -14.60
C ALA A 160 -5.60 8.11 -15.03
N GLU A 161 -5.89 9.29 -15.58
CA GLU A 161 -4.87 10.27 -15.97
C GLU A 161 -4.11 10.82 -14.76
N LEU A 162 -4.80 11.12 -13.65
CA LEU A 162 -4.16 11.55 -12.40
C LEU A 162 -3.23 10.46 -11.85
N ALA A 163 -3.70 9.21 -11.80
CA ALA A 163 -2.92 8.08 -11.32
C ALA A 163 -1.70 7.78 -12.21
N ARG A 164 -1.85 7.94 -13.53
CA ARG A 164 -0.74 7.82 -14.49
C ARG A 164 0.33 8.87 -14.19
N ARG A 165 -0.05 10.13 -13.95
CA ARG A 165 0.89 11.20 -13.61
C ARG A 165 1.67 10.93 -12.32
N ASP A 166 1.02 10.39 -11.29
CA ASP A 166 1.70 10.00 -10.04
C ASP A 166 2.75 8.90 -10.29
N MET A 167 2.41 7.88 -11.09
CA MET A 167 3.32 6.78 -11.42
C MET A 167 4.48 7.26 -12.30
N ASP A 168 4.23 8.13 -13.28
CA ASP A 168 5.29 8.70 -14.12
C ASP A 168 6.21 9.62 -13.31
N ALA A 169 5.66 10.37 -12.34
CA ALA A 169 6.45 11.17 -11.41
C ALA A 169 7.35 10.28 -10.53
N LEU A 170 6.80 9.18 -9.99
CA LEU A 170 7.57 8.20 -9.23
C LEU A 170 8.66 7.52 -10.08
N ALA A 171 8.32 7.12 -11.30
CA ALA A 171 9.26 6.51 -12.25
C ALA A 171 10.40 7.47 -12.61
N THR A 172 10.08 8.74 -12.84
CA THR A 172 11.07 9.81 -13.10
C THR A 172 11.97 10.02 -11.88
N LEU A 173 11.38 10.08 -10.68
CA LEU A 173 12.14 10.24 -9.45
C LEU A 173 13.07 9.06 -9.21
N LEU A 174 12.63 7.82 -9.46
CA LEU A 174 13.48 6.63 -9.37
C LEU A 174 14.60 6.69 -10.42
N GLY A 175 14.28 6.99 -11.68
CA GLY A 175 15.23 6.95 -12.80
C GLY A 175 15.93 5.59 -12.88
N ASP A 176 17.27 5.62 -12.97
CA ASP A 176 18.12 4.42 -13.00
C ASP A 176 18.64 4.01 -11.61
N LYS A 177 18.19 4.67 -10.54
CA LYS A 177 18.66 4.40 -9.18
C LYS A 177 18.14 3.05 -8.68
N ARG A 178 18.90 2.42 -7.78
CA ARG A 178 18.50 1.16 -7.15
C ARG A 178 17.28 1.35 -6.25
N PHE A 179 17.29 2.42 -5.46
CA PHE A 179 16.22 2.89 -4.58
C PHE A 179 16.02 4.40 -4.79
N LEU A 180 14.96 4.99 -4.23
CA LEU A 180 14.57 6.38 -4.53
C LEU A 180 15.70 7.40 -4.33
N PHE A 181 16.58 7.18 -3.35
CA PHE A 181 17.63 8.13 -3.00
C PHE A 181 19.06 7.54 -3.03
N GLY A 182 19.26 6.36 -3.64
CA GLY A 182 20.59 5.78 -3.81
C GLY A 182 20.61 4.26 -3.70
N ASP A 183 21.60 3.73 -2.98
CA ASP A 183 21.91 2.29 -2.91
C ASP A 183 21.27 1.54 -1.75
N LYS A 184 20.68 2.27 -0.78
CA LYS A 184 19.94 1.69 0.35
C LYS A 184 18.47 2.13 0.30
N PRO A 185 17.51 1.27 0.67
CA PRO A 185 16.11 1.65 0.73
C PRO A 185 15.85 2.57 1.93
N SER A 186 15.01 3.58 1.73
CA SER A 186 14.55 4.48 2.78
C SER A 186 13.11 4.18 3.25
N GLY A 187 12.59 4.99 4.18
CA GLY A 187 11.19 4.89 4.58
C GLY A 187 10.22 5.19 3.43
N ALA A 188 10.62 6.07 2.51
CA ALA A 188 9.87 6.36 1.30
C ALA A 188 9.85 5.16 0.35
N ASP A 189 10.96 4.40 0.26
CA ASP A 189 11.00 3.18 -0.54
C ASP A 189 10.01 2.12 -0.05
N ALA A 190 9.81 1.97 1.26
CA ALA A 190 8.79 1.07 1.79
C ALA A 190 7.37 1.42 1.31
N THR A 191 7.08 2.72 1.16
CA THR A 191 5.80 3.20 0.63
C THR A 191 5.72 3.02 -0.88
N ALA A 192 6.72 3.49 -1.62
CA ALA A 192 6.77 3.38 -3.07
C ALA A 192 6.67 1.93 -3.54
N PHE A 193 7.43 1.03 -2.92
CA PHE A 193 7.35 -0.39 -3.18
C PHE A 193 5.92 -0.92 -3.00
N ALA A 194 5.30 -0.65 -1.84
CA ALA A 194 4.00 -1.20 -1.54
C ALA A 194 2.93 -0.77 -2.55
N PHE A 195 2.93 0.50 -2.94
CA PHE A 195 2.00 1.00 -3.95
C PHE A 195 2.30 0.48 -5.36
N VAL A 196 3.57 0.43 -5.77
CA VAL A 196 3.94 -0.15 -7.08
C VAL A 196 3.60 -1.63 -7.17
N ALA A 197 3.82 -2.39 -6.09
CA ALA A 197 3.48 -3.81 -6.01
C ALA A 197 1.98 -4.04 -6.20
N GLU A 198 1.14 -3.28 -5.49
CA GLU A 198 -0.31 -3.33 -5.60
C GLU A 198 -0.81 -2.93 -6.99
N SER A 199 -0.19 -1.93 -7.61
CA SER A 199 -0.53 -1.49 -8.97
C SER A 199 -0.18 -2.50 -10.05
N LEU A 200 0.89 -3.28 -9.84
CA LEU A 200 1.33 -4.33 -10.76
C LEU A 200 0.63 -5.68 -10.54
N SER A 201 -0.25 -5.77 -9.54
CA SER A 201 -1.02 -6.97 -9.25
C SER A 201 -1.76 -7.47 -10.51
N PRO A 202 -1.65 -8.76 -10.87
CA PRO A 202 -2.28 -9.30 -12.08
C PRO A 202 -3.82 -9.28 -12.02
N ASP A 203 -4.39 -9.20 -10.81
CA ASP A 203 -5.84 -9.20 -10.59
C ASP A 203 -6.48 -7.82 -10.82
N LEU A 204 -5.68 -6.80 -11.12
CA LEU A 204 -6.12 -5.44 -11.43
C LEU A 204 -6.04 -5.16 -12.93
N ASP A 205 -7.10 -5.44 -13.67
CA ASP A 205 -7.17 -5.11 -15.10
C ASP A 205 -7.64 -3.66 -15.27
N SER A 206 -6.68 -2.73 -15.35
CA SER A 206 -6.96 -1.30 -15.32
C SER A 206 -5.91 -0.45 -16.04
N PRO A 207 -6.26 0.79 -16.43
CA PRO A 207 -5.30 1.78 -16.90
C PRO A 207 -4.14 2.04 -15.91
N LEU A 208 -4.38 1.90 -14.60
CA LEU A 208 -3.34 2.07 -13.57
C LEU A 208 -2.26 1.00 -13.68
N ARG A 209 -2.68 -0.26 -13.87
CA ARG A 209 -1.75 -1.36 -14.09
C ARG A 209 -1.00 -1.19 -15.39
N ALA A 210 -1.67 -0.78 -16.46
CA ALA A 210 -1.03 -0.49 -17.75
C ALA A 210 0.02 0.61 -17.62
N ALA A 211 -0.27 1.70 -16.90
CA ALA A 211 0.68 2.78 -16.63
C ALA A 211 1.89 2.32 -15.80
N ALA A 212 1.67 1.51 -14.77
CA ALA A 212 2.77 0.94 -13.98
C ALA A 212 3.64 -0.01 -14.82
N LEU A 213 3.04 -0.85 -15.66
CA LEU A 213 3.77 -1.77 -16.56
C LEU A 213 4.55 -1.04 -17.66
N ALA A 214 4.08 0.13 -18.11
CA ALA A 214 4.79 0.95 -19.09
C ALA A 214 6.13 1.48 -18.54
N ASN A 215 6.27 1.59 -17.22
CA ASN A 215 7.48 2.04 -16.54
C ASN A 215 8.35 0.84 -16.13
N ALA A 216 9.21 0.38 -17.04
CA ALA A 216 10.07 -0.80 -16.82
C ALA A 216 10.96 -0.69 -15.57
N ASN A 217 11.40 0.52 -15.21
CA ASN A 217 12.19 0.74 -14.00
C ASN A 217 11.39 0.50 -12.71
N LEU A 218 10.08 0.82 -12.69
CA LEU A 218 9.19 0.51 -11.56
C LEU A 218 8.95 -0.99 -11.42
N VAL A 219 8.80 -1.72 -12.54
CA VAL A 219 8.69 -3.18 -12.53
C VAL A 219 9.95 -3.81 -11.92
N ALA A 220 11.12 -3.43 -12.43
CA ALA A 220 12.40 -3.92 -11.90
C ALA A 220 12.62 -3.53 -10.42
N TYR A 221 12.15 -2.35 -10.01
CA TYR A 221 12.19 -1.89 -8.63
C TYR A 221 11.32 -2.74 -7.71
N ARG A 222 10.09 -3.03 -8.12
CA ARG A 222 9.17 -3.92 -7.41
C ARG A 222 9.78 -5.31 -7.24
N ASP A 223 10.30 -5.90 -8.32
CA ASP A 223 10.87 -7.26 -8.29
C ASP A 223 12.09 -7.33 -7.35
N ARG A 224 12.92 -6.29 -7.34
CA ARG A 224 14.06 -6.18 -6.43
C ARG A 224 13.64 -6.11 -4.96
N MET A 225 12.61 -5.33 -4.65
CA MET A 225 12.07 -5.23 -3.29
C MET A 225 11.42 -6.55 -2.83
N LEU A 226 10.66 -7.21 -3.70
CA LEU A 226 10.13 -8.56 -3.42
C LEU A 226 11.26 -9.56 -3.19
N SER A 227 12.27 -9.59 -4.06
CA SER A 227 13.41 -10.50 -3.88
C SER A 227 14.16 -10.28 -2.58
N ALA A 228 14.27 -9.03 -2.12
CA ALA A 228 15.01 -8.68 -0.91
C ALA A 228 14.25 -9.03 0.37
N TYR A 229 12.95 -8.73 0.42
CA TYR A 229 12.17 -8.77 1.67
C TYR A 229 11.06 -9.81 1.68
N PHE A 230 10.56 -10.22 0.51
CA PHE A 230 9.41 -11.11 0.37
C PHE A 230 9.62 -12.17 -0.73
N PRO A 231 10.73 -12.93 -0.74
CA PRO A 231 11.13 -13.78 -1.88
C PRO A 231 10.11 -14.86 -2.23
N LYS A 232 9.23 -15.26 -1.30
CA LYS A 232 8.13 -16.20 -1.56
C LYS A 232 7.06 -15.67 -2.51
N PHE A 233 7.04 -14.35 -2.72
CA PHE A 233 6.07 -13.65 -3.56
C PHE A 233 6.69 -13.16 -4.88
N LEU A 234 7.95 -13.51 -5.14
CA LEU A 234 8.55 -13.33 -6.45
C LEU A 234 8.08 -14.49 -7.34
N ALA A 235 7.34 -14.17 -8.40
CA ALA A 235 6.82 -15.13 -9.37
C ALA A 235 7.92 -15.65 -10.31
#